data_AF-A0A1F4QU38-F1
#
_entry.id   AF-A0A1F4QU38-F1
#
_cell.length_a   1.000
_cell.length_b   1.000
_cell.length_c   1.000
_cell.angle_alpha   90.00
_cell.angle_beta   90.00
_cell.angle_gamma   90.00
#
_symmetry.space_group_name_H-M   'P 1'
#
loop_
_entity.id
_entity.type
_entity.pdbx_description
1 polymer ?
#
loop_
_entity_poly.entity_id
_entity_poly.type
_entity_poly.pdbx_seq_one_letter_code
_entity_poly.pdbx_strand_id
1 'polypeptide(L)'
;MREHGQTEKAAKRRLPWYGWVGLFTLLAGEVGLFLGVFAVRVLFYCIAWWAYIVLADAWVWKRRGHSLLRDRPWEFLVLAFWSIAVWNLFEVFNFRLQNWFYVNVPTDFLFRAIFTFFAYATVIPGIFETYDLLRAYGIADGVRMRPWRIRSWGLALSVAIGLVMLVSPLLWPRYAFPWVWGFAVFLFDPICYRAQETRAKSLLGQFEQGDPRPFLRMLLAGLISGGLWEFWNFWAYTKWIYTVPFFEDLKWFEMPPLGFLGFPPFAVECYVLVNLLNQFRRGRGWEEPGERGPGASRRVATVAVIIASLFNVAVYVGIDRVTVQSYIPTLADIEGVPGALVERLARLGIDSPPDLLRRTTTPGGLATLAQQAGIAEGELRAVRSAAELVDLKGLGAPHYDELRRLGIARVEDLALQEPEALVIRWRALGAPKPPTLSQVKVWVRAARSRTRAFDGSGVQ
;
A
#
# COMPACT_ATOMS: atom_id res chain seq x y z
N MET A 1 45.95 8.41 -36.13
CA MET A 1 44.95 8.82 -37.13
C MET A 1 43.57 8.68 -36.50
N ARG A 2 42.97 9.82 -36.15
CA ARG A 2 41.58 10.13 -35.76
C ARG A 2 40.77 9.06 -35.00
N GLU A 3 40.64 9.33 -33.71
CA GLU A 3 39.49 9.02 -32.86
C GLU A 3 38.16 9.26 -33.61
N HIS A 4 37.31 8.23 -33.67
CA HIS A 4 35.89 8.38 -33.94
C HIS A 4 35.14 8.38 -32.60
N GLY A 5 35.28 9.49 -31.87
CA GLY A 5 34.31 9.91 -30.88
C GLY A 5 33.02 10.32 -31.59
N GLN A 6 32.20 9.34 -32.00
CA GLN A 6 30.80 9.59 -32.31
C GLN A 6 30.06 9.73 -30.97
N THR A 7 30.13 10.92 -30.39
CA THR A 7 29.05 11.39 -29.52
C THR A 7 27.82 11.61 -30.39
N GLU A 8 27.07 10.53 -30.61
CA GLU A 8 25.69 10.64 -31.07
C GLU A 8 24.97 11.57 -30.09
N LYS A 9 24.73 12.81 -30.52
CA LYS A 9 23.81 13.72 -29.83
C LYS A 9 22.47 13.01 -29.83
N ALA A 10 22.17 12.26 -28.77
CA ALA A 10 20.88 11.58 -28.60
C ALA A 10 19.79 12.60 -28.91
N ALA A 11 19.06 12.40 -30.01
CA ALA A 11 17.99 13.29 -30.41
C ALA A 11 17.08 13.47 -29.19
N LYS A 12 16.82 14.72 -28.78
CA LYS A 12 15.95 15.02 -27.63
C LYS A 12 14.55 14.48 -27.94
N ARG A 13 14.27 13.24 -27.54
CA ARG A 13 12.96 12.61 -27.71
C ARG A 13 11.94 13.45 -26.92
N ARG A 14 10.76 13.63 -27.50
CA ARG A 14 9.62 14.25 -26.80
C ARG A 14 8.97 13.22 -25.87
N LEU A 15 8.27 13.69 -24.84
CA LEU A 15 7.48 12.79 -24.00
C LEU A 15 6.37 12.16 -24.87
N PRO A 16 6.19 10.83 -24.86
CA PRO A 16 5.15 10.19 -25.64
C PRO A 16 3.76 10.54 -25.10
N TRP A 17 2.72 10.39 -25.93
CA TRP A 17 1.35 10.81 -25.60
C TRP A 17 0.82 10.19 -24.29
N TYR A 18 1.15 8.92 -24.02
CA TYR A 18 0.70 8.22 -22.82
C TYR A 18 1.33 8.79 -21.54
N GLY A 19 2.51 9.43 -21.63
CA GLY A 19 3.09 10.15 -20.50
C GLY A 19 2.27 11.38 -20.11
N TRP A 20 1.68 12.07 -21.09
CA TRP A 20 0.74 13.16 -20.81
C TRP A 20 -0.57 12.64 -20.21
N VAL A 21 -1.06 11.48 -20.66
CA VAL A 21 -2.22 10.81 -20.05
C VAL A 21 -1.94 10.48 -18.58
N GLY A 22 -0.78 9.87 -18.27
CA GLY A 22 -0.35 9.65 -16.90
C GLY A 22 -0.30 10.95 -16.08
N LEU A 23 0.35 11.99 -16.59
CA LEU A 23 0.45 13.29 -15.91
C LEU A 23 -0.92 13.90 -15.61
N PHE A 24 -1.80 14.01 -16.62
CA PHE A 24 -3.13 14.61 -16.44
C PHE A 24 -4.02 13.75 -15.55
N THR A 25 -3.88 12.43 -15.57
CA THR A 25 -4.62 11.52 -14.69
C THR A 25 -4.20 11.73 -13.23
N LEU A 26 -2.89 11.85 -12.97
CA LEU A 26 -2.38 12.15 -11.63
C LEU A 26 -2.88 13.52 -11.15
N LEU A 27 -2.74 14.56 -11.99
CA LEU A 27 -3.22 15.91 -11.65
C LEU A 27 -4.73 15.96 -11.40
N ALA A 28 -5.53 15.27 -12.21
CA ALA A 28 -6.97 15.17 -12.01
C ALA A 28 -7.30 14.42 -10.70
N GLY A 29 -6.54 13.38 -10.36
CA GLY A 29 -6.63 12.68 -9.08
C GLY A 29 -6.35 13.61 -7.89
N GLU A 30 -5.24 14.34 -7.93
CA GLU A 30 -4.85 15.29 -6.87
C GLU A 30 -5.87 16.43 -6.72
N VAL A 31 -6.35 17.00 -7.82
CA VAL A 31 -7.40 18.04 -7.80
C VAL A 31 -8.71 17.47 -7.29
N GLY A 32 -9.13 16.29 -7.74
CA GLY A 32 -10.35 15.64 -7.27
C GLY A 32 -10.29 15.29 -5.77
N LEU A 33 -9.12 14.87 -5.28
CA LEU A 33 -8.84 14.67 -3.87
C LEU A 33 -9.00 15.97 -3.09
N PHE A 34 -8.36 17.06 -3.56
CA PHE A 34 -8.43 18.39 -2.94
C PHE A 34 -9.86 18.96 -2.91
N LEU A 35 -10.62 18.79 -4.00
CA LEU A 35 -12.03 19.21 -4.09
C LEU A 35 -12.99 18.34 -3.28
N GLY A 36 -12.49 17.25 -2.69
CA GLY A 36 -13.26 16.34 -1.86
C GLY A 36 -14.23 15.45 -2.64
N VAL A 37 -13.95 15.17 -3.91
CA VAL A 37 -14.80 14.30 -4.75
C VAL A 37 -14.72 12.87 -4.21
N PHE A 38 -15.81 12.38 -3.64
CA PHE A 38 -15.83 11.12 -2.88
C PHE A 38 -15.27 9.93 -3.67
N ALA A 39 -15.74 9.72 -4.91
CA ALA A 39 -15.26 8.65 -5.78
C ALA A 39 -13.74 8.73 -6.03
N VAL A 40 -13.19 9.94 -6.21
CA VAL A 40 -11.75 10.13 -6.37
C VAL A 40 -11.03 9.80 -5.07
N ARG A 41 -11.52 10.23 -3.90
CA ARG A 41 -10.90 9.92 -2.61
C ARG A 41 -10.84 8.42 -2.31
N VAL A 42 -11.86 7.66 -2.72
CA VAL A 42 -11.91 6.18 -2.62
C VAL A 42 -10.90 5.55 -3.57
N LEU A 43 -10.89 5.97 -4.84
CA LEU A 43 -10.05 5.39 -5.89
C LEU A 43 -8.62 5.97 -5.95
N PHE A 44 -8.29 6.93 -5.09
CA PHE A 44 -7.12 7.79 -5.22
C PHE A 44 -5.82 6.99 -5.31
N TYR A 45 -5.67 5.95 -4.49
CA TYR A 45 -4.50 5.08 -4.52
C TYR A 45 -4.26 4.50 -5.93
N CYS A 46 -5.29 3.92 -6.55
CA CYS A 46 -5.20 3.34 -7.88
C CYS A 46 -4.93 4.43 -8.94
N ILE A 47 -5.63 5.56 -8.85
CA ILE A 47 -5.44 6.69 -9.78
C ILE A 47 -3.98 7.14 -9.74
N ALA A 48 -3.44 7.40 -8.54
CA ALA A 48 -2.10 7.94 -8.38
C ALA A 48 -1.02 6.95 -8.84
N TRP A 49 -1.08 5.68 -8.42
CA TRP A 49 -0.06 4.70 -8.77
C TRP A 49 -0.06 4.31 -10.24
N TRP A 50 -1.22 4.06 -10.85
CA TRP A 50 -1.26 3.73 -12.27
C TRP A 50 -0.83 4.92 -13.13
N ALA A 51 -1.21 6.14 -12.75
CA ALA A 51 -0.74 7.36 -13.41
C ALA A 51 0.78 7.54 -13.29
N TYR A 52 1.34 7.29 -12.10
CA TYR A 52 2.78 7.34 -11.85
C TYR A 52 3.54 6.31 -12.67
N ILE A 53 3.12 5.04 -12.68
CA ILE A 53 3.76 3.96 -13.45
C ILE A 53 3.82 4.33 -14.93
N VAL A 54 2.71 4.79 -15.51
CA VAL A 54 2.62 5.20 -16.92
C VAL A 54 3.51 6.41 -17.21
N LEU A 55 3.54 7.39 -16.30
CA LEU A 55 4.37 8.59 -16.43
C LEU A 55 5.87 8.28 -16.28
N ALA A 56 6.24 7.41 -15.35
CA ALA A 56 7.61 6.96 -15.12
C ALA A 56 8.15 6.24 -16.36
N ASP A 57 7.40 5.28 -16.89
CA ASP A 57 7.78 4.57 -18.12
C ASP A 57 7.96 5.55 -19.30
N ALA A 58 7.03 6.49 -19.47
CA ALA A 58 7.11 7.49 -20.54
C ALA A 58 8.40 8.32 -20.45
N TRP A 59 8.83 8.66 -19.23
CA TRP A 59 10.08 9.35 -18.97
C TRP A 59 11.31 8.49 -19.23
N VAL A 60 11.27 7.21 -18.85
CA VAL A 60 12.30 6.22 -19.19
C VAL A 60 12.45 6.12 -20.70
N TRP A 61 11.34 5.97 -21.44
CA TRP A 61 11.34 5.90 -22.90
C TRP A 61 11.93 7.16 -23.53
N LYS A 62 11.54 8.34 -23.04
CA LYS A 62 12.06 9.61 -23.54
C LYS A 62 13.58 9.69 -23.39
N ARG A 63 14.13 9.19 -22.28
CA ARG A 63 15.56 9.23 -21.98
C ARG A 63 16.35 8.14 -22.72
N ARG A 64 15.91 6.89 -22.66
CA ARG A 64 16.66 5.71 -23.15
C ARG A 64 16.26 5.28 -24.56
N GLY A 65 15.10 5.71 -25.06
CA GLY A 65 14.53 5.27 -26.33
C GLY A 65 13.80 3.94 -26.28
N HIS A 66 13.82 3.28 -25.11
CA HIS A 66 13.10 2.05 -24.83
C HIS A 66 12.58 2.08 -23.39
N SER A 67 11.47 1.38 -23.10
CA SER A 67 10.82 1.27 -21.79
C SER A 67 10.01 -0.03 -21.67
N LEU A 68 9.52 -0.34 -20.47
CA LEU A 68 8.88 -1.62 -20.18
C LEU A 68 7.46 -1.69 -20.76
N LEU A 69 6.59 -0.71 -20.47
CA LEU A 69 5.21 -0.66 -20.97
C LEU A 69 5.16 -0.60 -22.50
N ARG A 70 6.09 0.11 -23.13
CA ARG A 70 6.07 0.30 -24.59
C ARG A 70 6.66 -0.88 -25.34
N ASP A 71 7.86 -1.32 -24.98
CA ASP A 71 8.57 -2.33 -25.77
C ASP A 71 8.29 -3.76 -25.29
N ARG A 72 7.82 -3.94 -24.05
CA ARG A 72 7.54 -5.25 -23.45
C ARG A 72 6.25 -5.25 -22.60
N PRO A 73 5.09 -4.87 -23.17
CA PRO A 73 3.83 -4.79 -22.44
C PRO A 73 3.42 -6.14 -21.81
N TRP A 74 3.80 -7.27 -22.41
CA TRP A 74 3.54 -8.58 -21.82
C TRP A 74 4.38 -8.88 -20.59
N GLU A 75 5.62 -8.40 -20.54
CA GLU A 75 6.42 -8.52 -19.32
C GLU A 75 5.84 -7.63 -18.21
N PHE A 76 5.38 -6.43 -18.57
CA PHE A 76 4.65 -5.56 -17.65
C PHE A 76 3.42 -6.25 -17.05
N LEU A 77 2.55 -6.85 -17.87
CA LEU A 77 1.36 -7.55 -17.36
C LEU A 77 1.71 -8.75 -16.49
N VAL A 78 2.81 -9.45 -16.78
CA VAL A 78 3.27 -10.54 -15.91
C VAL A 78 3.74 -9.99 -14.57
N LEU A 79 4.51 -8.90 -14.55
CA LEU A 79 4.89 -8.25 -13.30
C LEU A 79 3.66 -7.80 -12.50
N ALA A 80 2.67 -7.18 -13.16
CA ALA A 80 1.44 -6.74 -12.52
C ALA A 80 0.64 -7.92 -11.93
N PHE A 81 0.52 -9.04 -12.65
CA PHE A 81 -0.16 -10.23 -12.13
C PHE A 81 0.57 -10.84 -10.92
N TRP A 82 1.88 -11.04 -11.02
CA TRP A 82 2.66 -11.64 -9.92
C TRP A 82 2.88 -10.68 -8.75
N SER A 83 2.78 -9.37 -8.97
CA SER A 83 2.75 -8.35 -7.91
C SER A 83 1.68 -8.64 -6.88
N ILE A 84 0.51 -9.11 -7.33
CA ILE A 84 -0.60 -9.49 -6.44
C ILE A 84 -0.20 -10.69 -5.56
N ALA A 85 0.34 -11.73 -6.16
CA ALA A 85 0.76 -12.94 -5.42
C ALA A 85 1.90 -12.64 -4.45
N VAL A 86 2.86 -11.80 -4.86
CA VAL A 86 3.95 -11.37 -4.00
C VAL A 86 3.43 -10.53 -2.84
N TRP A 87 2.56 -9.54 -3.06
CA TRP A 87 1.99 -8.76 -1.97
C TRP A 87 1.14 -9.61 -1.02
N ASN A 88 0.35 -10.55 -1.57
CA ASN A 88 -0.47 -11.47 -0.78
C ASN A 88 0.37 -12.38 0.13
N LEU A 89 1.64 -12.66 -0.20
CA LEU A 89 2.56 -13.34 0.72
C LEU A 89 2.77 -12.51 2.01
N PHE A 90 2.91 -11.18 1.89
CA PHE A 90 3.06 -10.29 3.04
C PHE A 90 1.75 -10.13 3.81
N GLU A 91 0.59 -10.18 3.14
CA GLU A 91 -0.71 -10.24 3.82
C GLU A 91 -0.87 -11.51 4.67
N VAL A 92 -0.36 -12.66 4.20
CA VAL A 92 -0.37 -13.90 5.00
C VAL A 92 0.46 -13.74 6.28
N PHE A 93 1.64 -13.09 6.22
CA PHE A 93 2.35 -12.72 7.45
C PHE A 93 1.54 -11.75 8.31
N ASN A 94 0.90 -10.76 7.68
CA ASN A 94 0.13 -9.76 8.39
C ASN A 94 -1.07 -10.34 9.16
N PHE A 95 -1.67 -11.44 8.71
CA PHE A 95 -2.71 -12.13 9.51
C PHE A 95 -2.22 -12.51 10.90
N ARG A 96 -0.92 -12.82 11.04
CA ARG A 96 -0.28 -13.16 12.30
C ARG A 96 0.34 -11.96 13.01
N LEU A 97 0.93 -11.03 12.25
CA LEU A 97 1.66 -9.87 12.77
C LEU A 97 0.73 -8.73 13.19
N GLN A 98 -0.35 -8.51 12.44
CA GLN A 98 -1.29 -7.39 12.60
C GLN A 98 -0.58 -6.03 12.60
N ASN A 99 0.39 -5.87 11.70
CA ASN A 99 1.20 -4.66 11.56
C ASN A 99 0.48 -3.56 10.79
N TRP A 100 -0.50 -3.91 9.95
CA TRP A 100 -1.39 -2.95 9.30
C TRP A 100 -2.80 -3.50 9.17
N PHE A 101 -3.75 -2.59 8.95
CA PHE A 101 -5.14 -2.93 8.69
C PHE A 101 -5.77 -1.94 7.69
N TYR A 102 -6.81 -2.38 6.99
CA TYR A 102 -7.50 -1.55 5.99
C TYR A 102 -8.76 -0.90 6.58
N VAL A 103 -9.01 0.34 6.19
CA VAL A 103 -10.20 1.11 6.59
C VAL A 103 -10.94 1.69 5.41
N ASN A 104 -12.24 1.93 5.60
CA ASN A 104 -13.14 2.52 4.62
C ASN A 104 -13.07 1.80 3.26
N VAL A 105 -12.98 0.47 3.26
CA VAL A 105 -12.98 -0.30 2.01
C VAL A 105 -14.38 -0.33 1.41
N PRO A 106 -14.52 -0.39 0.08
CA PRO A 106 -15.86 -0.40 -0.53
C PRO A 106 -16.72 -1.57 -0.04
N THR A 107 -18.00 -1.32 0.20
CA THR A 107 -18.94 -2.31 0.75
C THR A 107 -19.31 -3.38 -0.28
N ASP A 108 -19.51 -2.99 -1.54
CA ASP A 108 -19.74 -3.93 -2.65
C ASP A 108 -18.55 -4.86 -2.86
N PHE A 109 -18.81 -6.16 -2.82
CA PHE A 109 -17.77 -7.19 -2.88
C PHE A 109 -17.02 -7.18 -4.21
N LEU A 110 -17.73 -7.06 -5.34
CA LEU A 110 -17.11 -7.12 -6.66
C LEU A 110 -16.21 -5.89 -6.90
N PHE A 111 -16.72 -4.71 -6.59
CA PHE A 111 -15.96 -3.47 -6.68
C PHE A 111 -14.76 -3.47 -5.73
N ARG A 112 -14.92 -3.96 -4.49
CA ARG A 112 -13.79 -4.16 -3.55
C ARG A 112 -12.74 -5.10 -4.13
N ALA A 113 -13.15 -6.25 -4.67
CA ALA A 113 -12.23 -7.22 -5.27
C ALA A 113 -11.45 -6.64 -6.46
N ILE A 114 -12.14 -5.92 -7.35
CA ILE A 114 -11.52 -5.23 -8.49
C ILE A 114 -10.55 -4.14 -8.01
N PHE A 115 -10.98 -3.31 -7.06
CA PHE A 115 -10.12 -2.27 -6.49
C PHE A 115 -8.84 -2.86 -5.89
N THR A 116 -8.95 -3.88 -5.04
CA THR A 116 -7.79 -4.50 -4.40
C THR A 116 -6.89 -5.21 -5.42
N PHE A 117 -7.46 -5.85 -6.45
CA PHE A 117 -6.71 -6.43 -7.56
C PHE A 117 -5.83 -5.37 -8.24
N PHE A 118 -6.43 -4.24 -8.64
CA PHE A 118 -5.70 -3.16 -9.30
C PHE A 118 -4.74 -2.44 -8.36
N ALA A 119 -5.02 -2.38 -7.06
CA ALA A 119 -4.13 -1.79 -6.08
C ALA A 119 -2.87 -2.65 -5.85
N TYR A 120 -3.01 -3.96 -5.69
CA TYR A 120 -1.87 -4.85 -5.43
C TYR A 120 -1.04 -5.12 -6.69
N ALA A 121 -1.66 -5.00 -7.87
CA ALA A 121 -0.98 -5.10 -9.15
C ALA A 121 0.05 -3.97 -9.39
N THR A 122 0.01 -2.86 -8.64
CA THR A 122 0.96 -1.74 -8.82
C THR A 122 2.29 -1.94 -8.11
N VAL A 123 2.38 -2.85 -7.14
CA VAL A 123 3.52 -2.90 -6.21
C VAL A 123 4.86 -3.11 -6.93
N ILE A 124 4.99 -4.21 -7.67
CA ILE A 124 6.22 -4.50 -8.42
C ILE A 124 6.42 -3.52 -9.58
N PRO A 125 5.42 -3.23 -10.45
CA PRO A 125 5.60 -2.25 -11.51
C PRO A 125 6.04 -0.87 -11.02
N GLY A 126 5.49 -0.39 -9.91
CA GLY A 126 5.86 0.90 -9.30
C GLY A 126 7.32 0.94 -8.89
N ILE A 127 7.82 -0.10 -8.21
CA ILE A 127 9.23 -0.22 -7.83
C ILE A 127 10.12 -0.28 -9.09
N PHE A 128 9.73 -1.07 -10.09
CA PHE A 128 10.61 -1.39 -11.23
C PHE A 128 10.69 -0.24 -12.22
N GLU A 129 9.60 0.49 -12.47
CA GLU A 129 9.65 1.74 -13.24
C GLU A 129 10.46 2.82 -12.51
N THR A 130 10.37 2.88 -11.17
CA THR A 130 11.23 3.78 -10.38
C THR A 130 12.70 3.39 -10.52
N TYR A 131 13.02 2.11 -10.49
CA TYR A 131 14.37 1.61 -10.74
C TYR A 131 14.85 1.96 -12.17
N ASP A 132 14.01 1.81 -13.19
CA ASP A 132 14.38 2.13 -14.56
C ASP A 132 14.53 3.65 -14.78
N LEU A 133 13.79 4.49 -14.04
CA LEU A 133 14.06 5.93 -13.95
C LEU A 133 15.46 6.18 -13.40
N LEU A 134 15.83 5.56 -12.28
CA LEU A 134 17.16 5.70 -11.71
C LEU A 134 18.26 5.28 -12.70
N ARG A 135 18.04 4.20 -13.47
CA ARG A 135 18.92 3.80 -14.59
C ARG A 135 18.97 4.86 -15.70
N ALA A 136 17.82 5.42 -16.09
CA ALA A 136 17.73 6.45 -17.13
C ALA A 136 18.43 7.77 -16.75
N TYR A 137 18.63 8.03 -15.47
CA TYR A 137 19.40 9.16 -14.94
C TYR A 137 20.85 8.81 -14.59
N GLY A 138 21.28 7.57 -14.81
CA GLY A 138 22.65 7.13 -14.53
C GLY A 138 23.01 7.12 -13.05
N ILE A 139 22.01 7.04 -12.16
CA ILE A 139 22.24 7.01 -10.72
C ILE A 139 23.07 5.77 -10.38
N ALA A 140 24.15 5.97 -9.63
CA ALA A 140 25.14 4.95 -9.28
C ALA A 140 25.94 4.33 -10.44
N ASP A 141 25.94 4.88 -11.66
CA ASP A 141 26.70 4.28 -12.80
C ASP A 141 28.20 4.13 -12.55
N GLY A 142 28.79 5.07 -11.80
CA GLY A 142 30.21 5.04 -11.46
C GLY A 142 30.58 4.14 -10.28
N VAL A 143 29.60 3.55 -9.59
CA VAL A 143 29.86 2.75 -8.39
C VAL A 143 30.30 1.35 -8.80
N ARG A 144 31.45 0.94 -8.28
CA ARG A 144 31.98 -0.42 -8.40
C ARG A 144 32.38 -0.92 -7.03
N MET A 145 32.36 -2.23 -6.85
CA MET A 145 32.83 -2.87 -5.64
C MET A 145 33.90 -3.91 -5.96
N ARG A 146 34.68 -4.30 -4.95
CA ARG A 146 35.58 -5.44 -5.09
C ARG A 146 34.75 -6.71 -5.34
N PRO A 147 35.05 -7.49 -6.40
CA PRO A 147 34.38 -8.76 -6.68
C PRO A 147 34.37 -9.69 -5.47
N TRP A 148 33.20 -10.22 -5.13
CA TRP A 148 33.05 -11.18 -4.04
C TRP A 148 33.42 -12.59 -4.49
N ARG A 149 34.04 -13.36 -3.60
CA ARG A 149 34.25 -14.80 -3.81
C ARG A 149 33.17 -15.57 -3.08
N ILE A 150 32.13 -15.96 -3.80
CA ILE A 150 30.99 -16.68 -3.21
C ILE A 150 31.37 -18.16 -3.00
N ARG A 151 31.29 -18.62 -1.75
CA ARG A 151 31.59 -20.01 -1.36
C ARG A 151 30.31 -20.78 -1.06
N SER A 152 30.33 -22.10 -1.25
CA SER A 152 29.16 -22.97 -1.01
C SER A 152 28.62 -22.88 0.42
N TRP A 153 29.49 -22.74 1.43
CA TRP A 153 29.07 -22.56 2.82
C TRP A 153 28.38 -21.21 3.05
N GLY A 154 28.78 -20.16 2.34
CA GLY A 154 28.15 -18.84 2.41
C GLY A 154 26.73 -18.86 1.85
N LEU A 155 26.50 -19.63 0.79
CA LEU A 155 25.15 -19.88 0.27
C LEU A 155 24.28 -20.62 1.29
N ALA A 156 24.83 -21.65 1.96
CA ALA A 156 24.11 -22.39 2.99
C ALA A 156 23.78 -21.50 4.21
N LEU A 157 24.73 -20.66 4.63
CA LEU A 157 24.52 -19.68 5.69
C LEU A 157 23.45 -18.65 5.32
N SER A 158 23.47 -18.13 4.08
CA SER A 158 22.42 -17.24 3.59
C SER A 158 21.04 -17.89 3.70
N VAL A 159 20.90 -19.14 3.22
CA VAL A 159 19.63 -19.87 3.34
C VAL A 159 19.21 -20.05 4.80
N ALA A 160 20.15 -20.39 5.70
CA ALA A 160 19.87 -20.53 7.13
C ALA A 160 19.37 -19.21 7.76
N ILE A 161 20.01 -18.09 7.42
CA ILE A 161 19.56 -16.75 7.84
C ILE A 161 18.16 -16.47 7.31
N GLY A 162 17.90 -16.74 6.03
CA GLY A 162 16.58 -16.57 5.42
C GLY A 162 15.49 -17.40 6.11
N LEU A 163 15.79 -18.65 6.50
CA LEU A 163 14.86 -19.49 7.26
C LEU A 163 14.57 -18.93 8.66
N VAL A 164 15.59 -18.43 9.37
CA VAL A 164 15.39 -17.78 10.67
C VAL A 164 14.53 -16.51 10.50
N MET A 165 14.81 -15.70 9.49
CA MET A 165 14.05 -14.49 9.18
C MET A 165 12.60 -14.77 8.77
N LEU A 166 12.35 -15.91 8.11
CA LEU A 166 11.02 -16.37 7.71
C LEU A 166 10.19 -16.87 8.90
N VAL A 167 10.81 -17.67 9.78
CA VAL A 167 10.11 -18.38 10.86
C VAL A 167 9.95 -17.53 12.11
N SER A 168 10.96 -16.75 12.49
CA SER A 168 10.94 -15.97 13.73
C SER A 168 9.78 -14.96 13.86
N PRO A 169 9.29 -14.27 12.80
CA PRO A 169 8.11 -13.40 12.90
C PRO A 169 6.83 -14.16 13.23
N LEU A 170 6.73 -15.45 12.89
CA LEU A 170 5.56 -16.27 13.19
C LEU A 170 5.55 -16.71 14.67
N LEU A 171 6.73 -16.97 15.23
CA LEU A 171 6.92 -17.36 16.62
C LEU A 171 6.85 -16.16 17.58
N TRP A 172 7.51 -15.05 17.22
CA TRP A 172 7.63 -13.84 18.06
C TRP A 172 7.21 -12.57 17.28
N PRO A 173 5.93 -12.47 16.86
CA PRO A 173 5.43 -11.41 15.98
C PRO A 173 5.70 -10.00 16.50
N ARG A 174 5.66 -9.80 17.82
CA ARG A 174 5.84 -8.49 18.44
C ARG A 174 7.25 -7.93 18.25
N TYR A 175 8.27 -8.78 18.15
CA TYR A 175 9.67 -8.37 18.11
C TYR A 175 10.36 -8.70 16.79
N ALA A 176 10.05 -9.85 16.22
CA ALA A 176 10.70 -10.37 15.02
C ALA A 176 10.06 -9.88 13.71
N PHE A 177 9.01 -9.05 13.76
CA PHE A 177 8.37 -8.53 12.56
C PHE A 177 9.31 -7.85 11.54
N PRO A 178 10.42 -7.16 11.90
CA PRO A 178 11.27 -6.54 10.89
C PRO A 178 11.92 -7.55 9.93
N TRP A 179 12.06 -8.80 10.34
CA TRP A 179 12.72 -9.83 9.54
C TRP A 179 11.92 -10.26 8.30
N VAL A 180 10.62 -9.94 8.24
CA VAL A 180 9.82 -10.21 7.03
C VAL A 180 10.26 -9.39 5.83
N TRP A 181 11.03 -8.31 6.00
CA TRP A 181 11.42 -7.40 4.92
C TRP A 181 12.78 -7.75 4.28
N GLY A 182 13.30 -8.95 4.52
CA GLY A 182 14.53 -9.42 3.86
C GLY A 182 14.70 -10.93 3.75
N PHE A 183 13.77 -11.74 4.27
CA PHE A 183 13.90 -13.20 4.27
C PHE A 183 14.04 -13.75 2.84
N ALA A 184 13.31 -13.16 1.88
CA ALA A 184 13.28 -13.64 0.50
C ALA A 184 14.63 -13.41 -0.19
N VAL A 185 15.35 -12.33 0.14
CA VAL A 185 16.71 -12.10 -0.36
C VAL A 185 17.62 -13.25 0.03
N PHE A 186 17.68 -13.54 1.33
CA PHE A 186 18.57 -14.55 1.88
C PHE A 186 18.20 -15.98 1.49
N LEU A 187 16.90 -16.25 1.31
CA LEU A 187 16.37 -17.57 0.97
C LEU A 187 16.48 -17.88 -0.53
N PHE A 188 16.13 -16.93 -1.40
CA PHE A 188 15.93 -17.19 -2.82
C PHE A 188 17.05 -16.66 -3.73
N ASP A 189 17.84 -15.66 -3.32
CA ASP A 189 18.99 -15.23 -4.14
C ASP A 189 20.05 -16.33 -4.28
N PRO A 190 20.39 -17.14 -3.25
CA PRO A 190 21.27 -18.30 -3.42
C PRO A 190 20.77 -19.32 -4.45
N ILE A 191 19.45 -19.46 -4.59
CA ILE A 191 18.82 -20.34 -5.60
C ILE A 191 19.00 -19.72 -6.99
N CYS A 192 18.71 -18.41 -7.12
CA CYS A 192 18.92 -17.66 -8.37
C CYS A 192 20.38 -17.68 -8.82
N TYR A 193 21.32 -17.62 -7.87
CA TYR A 193 22.76 -17.67 -8.12
C TYR A 193 23.24 -19.03 -8.63
N ARG A 194 22.63 -20.13 -8.15
CA ARG A 194 22.96 -21.49 -8.60
C ARG A 194 22.35 -21.83 -9.96
N ALA A 195 21.21 -21.23 -10.29
CA ALA A 195 20.55 -21.43 -11.58
C ALA A 195 21.30 -20.69 -12.70
N GLN A 196 21.73 -21.41 -13.74
CA GLN A 196 22.50 -20.84 -14.85
C GLN A 196 21.79 -19.64 -15.52
N GLU A 197 20.46 -19.72 -15.72
CA GLU A 197 19.69 -18.69 -16.43
C GLU A 197 19.61 -17.35 -15.67
N THR A 198 19.65 -17.37 -14.34
CA THR A 198 19.49 -16.17 -13.50
C THR A 198 20.73 -15.79 -12.73
N ARG A 199 21.80 -16.59 -12.79
CA ARG A 199 23.03 -16.36 -12.04
C ARG A 199 23.58 -14.96 -12.25
N ALA A 200 23.67 -14.49 -13.50
CA ALA A 200 24.21 -13.17 -13.80
C ALA A 200 23.32 -12.01 -13.28
N LYS A 201 22.03 -12.29 -13.04
CA LYS A 201 21.03 -11.32 -12.58
C LYS A 201 20.77 -11.44 -11.07
N SER A 202 21.21 -12.50 -10.41
CA SER A 202 21.13 -12.62 -8.96
C SER A 202 22.05 -11.59 -8.31
N LEU A 203 21.72 -11.14 -7.10
CA LEU A 203 22.51 -10.17 -6.36
C LEU A 203 23.91 -10.70 -6.08
N LEU A 204 24.01 -11.96 -5.62
CA LEU A 204 25.29 -12.62 -5.39
C LEU A 204 26.13 -12.74 -6.67
N GLY A 205 25.50 -12.96 -7.83
CA GLY A 205 26.20 -13.04 -9.11
C GLY A 205 26.67 -11.67 -9.61
N GLN A 206 25.91 -10.61 -9.34
CA GLN A 206 26.32 -9.23 -9.60
C GLN A 206 27.47 -8.79 -8.68
N PHE A 207 27.42 -9.16 -7.40
CA PHE A 207 28.51 -8.92 -6.45
C PHE A 207 29.78 -9.71 -6.80
N GLU A 208 29.65 -10.94 -7.31
CA GLU A 208 30.76 -11.71 -7.87
C GLU A 208 31.42 -11.03 -9.07
N GLN A 209 30.65 -10.25 -9.84
CA GLN A 209 31.15 -9.44 -10.96
C GLN A 209 31.64 -8.04 -10.53
N GLY A 210 31.52 -7.68 -9.24
CA GLY A 210 31.88 -6.36 -8.73
C GLY A 210 30.89 -5.24 -9.10
N ASP A 211 29.63 -5.60 -9.41
CA ASP A 211 28.56 -4.67 -9.78
C ASP A 211 27.53 -4.50 -8.64
N PRO A 212 27.61 -3.45 -7.81
CA PRO A 212 26.63 -3.18 -6.77
C PRO A 212 25.41 -2.39 -7.29
N ARG A 213 25.41 -1.97 -8.55
CA ARG A 213 24.48 -0.94 -9.05
C ARG A 213 23.01 -1.39 -8.97
N PRO A 214 22.64 -2.62 -9.37
CA PRO A 214 21.25 -3.05 -9.30
C PRO A 214 20.74 -3.08 -7.85
N PHE A 215 21.56 -3.58 -6.91
CA PHE A 215 21.23 -3.58 -5.48
C PHE A 215 21.00 -2.16 -4.94
N LEU A 216 21.94 -1.24 -5.17
CA LEU A 216 21.84 0.14 -4.68
C LEU A 216 20.64 0.89 -5.29
N ARG A 217 20.39 0.71 -6.58
CA ARG A 217 19.23 1.30 -7.26
C ARG A 217 17.94 0.72 -6.73
N MET A 218 17.89 -0.57 -6.42
CA MET A 218 16.69 -1.20 -5.88
C MET A 218 16.38 -0.72 -4.46
N LEU A 219 17.41 -0.56 -3.61
CA LEU A 219 17.26 0.08 -2.30
C LEU A 219 16.68 1.50 -2.43
N LEU A 220 17.22 2.30 -3.35
CA LEU A 220 16.75 3.66 -3.58
C LEU A 220 15.35 3.70 -4.22
N ALA A 221 15.04 2.80 -5.16
CA ALA A 221 13.72 2.66 -5.75
C ALA A 221 12.68 2.26 -4.68
N GLY A 222 13.03 1.36 -3.77
CA GLY A 222 12.23 1.02 -2.60
C GLY A 222 12.00 2.21 -1.70
N LEU A 223 13.03 3.00 -1.38
CA LEU A 223 12.89 4.20 -0.56
C LEU A 223 11.95 5.23 -1.20
N ILE A 224 12.12 5.52 -2.50
CA ILE A 224 11.27 6.46 -3.24
C ILE A 224 9.83 5.95 -3.31
N SER A 225 9.64 4.67 -3.67
CA SER A 225 8.31 4.06 -3.77
C SER A 225 7.61 4.03 -2.43
N GLY A 226 8.34 3.73 -1.35
CA GLY A 226 7.88 3.83 0.04
C GLY A 226 7.42 5.21 0.44
N GLY A 227 8.19 6.24 0.09
CA GLY A 227 7.80 7.64 0.28
C GLY A 227 6.51 7.99 -0.45
N LEU A 228 6.37 7.57 -1.71
CA LEU A 228 5.17 7.80 -2.51
C LEU A 228 3.96 7.02 -1.99
N TRP A 229 4.15 5.78 -1.53
CA TRP A 229 3.11 4.98 -0.89
C TRP A 229 2.53 5.70 0.31
N GLU A 230 3.40 6.15 1.23
CA GLU A 230 2.94 6.85 2.43
C GLU A 230 2.30 8.19 2.11
N PHE A 231 2.86 8.94 1.16
CA PHE A 231 2.31 10.21 0.74
C PHE A 231 0.89 10.06 0.19
N TRP A 232 0.65 9.15 -0.77
CA TRP A 232 -0.67 8.97 -1.36
C TRP A 232 -1.66 8.24 -0.45
N ASN A 233 -1.19 7.27 0.33
CA ASN A 233 -2.02 6.55 1.30
C ASN A 233 -2.56 7.48 2.39
N PHE A 234 -1.77 8.45 2.84
CA PHE A 234 -2.18 9.39 3.89
C PHE A 234 -3.49 10.12 3.57
N TRP A 235 -3.62 10.60 2.33
CA TRP A 235 -4.74 11.40 1.86
C TRP A 235 -5.93 10.57 1.37
N ALA A 236 -5.71 9.31 0.98
CA ALA A 236 -6.76 8.43 0.49
C ALA A 236 -7.85 8.18 1.54
N TYR A 237 -9.11 8.03 1.08
CA TYR A 237 -10.21 7.66 1.97
C TYR A 237 -10.18 6.18 2.32
N THR A 238 -10.04 5.33 1.30
CA THR A 238 -9.75 3.90 1.43
C THR A 238 -8.25 3.72 1.53
N LYS A 239 -7.77 3.27 2.68
CA LYS A 239 -6.32 3.24 2.98
C LYS A 239 -5.95 2.17 4.00
N TRP A 240 -4.65 1.94 4.16
CA TRP A 240 -4.13 1.16 5.29
C TRP A 240 -3.63 2.08 6.41
N ILE A 241 -3.69 1.58 7.64
CA ILE A 241 -3.13 2.21 8.84
C ILE A 241 -2.16 1.24 9.50
N TYR A 242 -0.96 1.72 9.83
CA TYR A 242 0.04 0.92 10.53
C TYR A 242 -0.16 0.87 12.04
N THR A 243 0.06 -0.31 12.60
CA THR A 243 0.05 -0.66 14.03
C THR A 243 1.34 -1.36 14.42
N VAL A 244 2.47 -0.88 13.89
CA VAL A 244 3.81 -1.43 14.16
C VAL A 244 4.12 -1.34 15.66
N PRO A 245 4.47 -2.46 16.33
CA PRO A 245 4.80 -2.47 17.74
C PRO A 245 5.92 -1.49 18.10
N PHE A 246 5.83 -0.84 19.26
CA PHE A 246 6.81 0.08 19.85
C PHE A 246 6.96 1.46 19.18
N PHE A 247 6.38 1.63 17.99
CA PHE A 247 6.48 2.87 17.22
C PHE A 247 5.11 3.49 16.96
N GLU A 248 4.16 3.27 17.87
CA GLU A 248 2.81 3.75 17.69
C GLU A 248 2.73 5.28 17.77
N ASP A 249 3.59 5.94 18.57
CA ASP A 249 3.46 7.36 18.93
C ASP A 249 4.05 8.37 17.94
N LEU A 250 5.16 8.04 17.28
CA LEU A 250 5.82 8.93 16.31
C LEU A 250 5.58 8.43 14.89
N LYS A 251 4.83 9.19 14.09
CA LYS A 251 4.49 8.86 12.71
C LYS A 251 4.77 10.02 11.76
N TRP A 252 5.33 9.70 10.60
CA TRP A 252 5.29 10.54 9.41
C TRP A 252 4.27 9.93 8.47
N PHE A 253 3.22 10.68 8.15
CA PHE A 253 2.01 10.13 7.53
C PHE A 253 1.37 9.04 8.41
N GLU A 254 1.15 7.82 7.91
CA GLU A 254 0.61 6.72 8.70
C GLU A 254 1.70 5.80 9.28
N MET A 255 2.96 5.95 8.83
CA MET A 255 4.10 5.09 9.17
C MET A 255 5.09 5.75 10.15
N PRO A 256 5.70 4.99 11.07
CA PRO A 256 6.82 5.51 11.86
C PRO A 256 8.07 5.76 11.00
N PRO A 257 8.93 6.74 11.35
CA PRO A 257 10.13 7.05 10.58
C PRO A 257 11.05 5.83 10.34
N LEU A 258 11.24 4.97 11.35
CA LEU A 258 12.01 3.74 11.20
C LEU A 258 11.32 2.70 10.31
N GLY A 259 10.00 2.77 10.15
CA GLY A 259 9.25 1.94 9.24
C GLY A 259 9.69 2.12 7.78
N PHE A 260 10.10 3.34 7.39
CA PHE A 260 10.58 3.61 6.03
C PHE A 260 11.82 2.78 5.66
N LEU A 261 12.58 2.28 6.64
CA LEU A 261 13.73 1.40 6.41
C LEU A 261 13.31 0.00 5.94
N GLY A 262 12.03 -0.37 6.04
CA GLY A 262 11.50 -1.62 5.49
C GLY A 262 11.30 -1.59 3.97
N PHE A 263 11.06 -0.42 3.37
CA PHE A 263 10.81 -0.33 1.92
C PHE A 263 12.03 -0.64 1.04
N PRO A 264 13.26 -0.16 1.36
CA PRO A 264 14.45 -0.52 0.59
C PRO A 264 14.69 -2.02 0.48
N PRO A 265 14.77 -2.81 1.58
CA PRO A 265 15.01 -4.24 1.47
C PRO A 265 13.80 -5.00 0.90
N PHE A 266 12.56 -4.53 1.09
CA PHE A 266 11.38 -5.07 0.40
C PHE A 266 11.48 -4.97 -1.13
N ALA A 267 11.99 -3.85 -1.66
CA ALA A 267 12.23 -3.73 -3.09
C ALA A 267 13.26 -4.74 -3.59
N VAL A 268 14.30 -5.00 -2.80
CA VAL A 268 15.30 -6.05 -3.09
C VAL A 268 14.67 -7.44 -3.04
N GLU A 269 13.74 -7.71 -2.11
CA GLU A 269 12.96 -8.95 -2.11
C GLU A 269 12.13 -9.11 -3.38
N CYS A 270 11.44 -8.05 -3.82
CA CYS A 270 10.68 -8.07 -5.07
C CYS A 270 11.58 -8.41 -6.26
N TYR A 271 12.77 -7.83 -6.32
CA TYR A 271 13.77 -8.12 -7.35
C TYR A 271 14.17 -9.61 -7.36
N VAL A 272 14.49 -10.16 -6.20
CA VAL A 272 14.88 -11.58 -6.05
C VAL A 272 13.73 -12.51 -6.39
N LEU A 273 12.51 -12.21 -5.95
CA LEU A 273 11.31 -13.02 -6.25
C LEU A 273 10.97 -13.00 -7.74
N VAL A 274 11.10 -11.84 -8.41
CA VAL A 274 10.92 -11.77 -9.87
C VAL A 274 12.01 -12.54 -10.60
N ASN A 275 13.26 -12.50 -10.14
CA ASN A 275 14.32 -13.31 -10.72
C ASN A 275 14.05 -14.81 -10.52
N LEU A 276 13.58 -15.23 -9.35
CA LEU A 276 13.14 -16.61 -9.11
C LEU A 276 12.02 -17.01 -10.07
N LEU A 277 11.02 -16.15 -10.28
CA LEU A 277 9.95 -16.38 -11.26
C LEU A 277 10.51 -16.52 -12.67
N ASN A 278 11.48 -15.68 -13.06
CA ASN A 278 12.05 -15.67 -14.40
C ASN A 278 12.85 -16.95 -14.73
N GLN A 279 13.32 -17.70 -13.74
CA GLN A 279 13.91 -19.05 -13.95
C GLN A 279 12.94 -19.99 -14.66
N PHE A 280 11.64 -19.84 -14.43
CA PHE A 280 10.62 -20.67 -15.08
C PHE A 280 10.19 -20.09 -16.43
N ARG A 281 10.67 -18.90 -16.80
CA ARG A 281 10.18 -18.11 -17.95
C ARG A 281 11.16 -18.01 -19.11
N ARG A 282 12.13 -18.92 -19.23
CA ARG A 282 12.96 -19.10 -20.44
C ARG A 282 13.89 -17.91 -20.71
N GLY A 283 14.47 -17.29 -19.66
CA GLY A 283 15.28 -16.08 -19.80
C GLY A 283 14.50 -14.80 -20.14
N ARG A 284 13.17 -14.88 -20.27
CA ARG A 284 12.31 -13.68 -20.38
C ARG A 284 12.34 -12.94 -19.05
N GLY A 285 12.54 -11.63 -19.14
CA GLY A 285 12.58 -10.77 -17.97
C GLY A 285 12.37 -9.31 -18.34
N TRP A 286 12.26 -8.51 -17.29
CA TRP A 286 11.96 -7.09 -17.37
C TRP A 286 13.21 -6.21 -17.49
N GLU A 287 14.44 -6.71 -17.29
CA GLU A 287 15.64 -5.85 -17.35
C GLU A 287 16.23 -5.70 -18.76
N GLU A 288 16.36 -6.79 -19.51
CA GLU A 288 16.99 -6.81 -20.84
C GLU A 288 16.27 -7.78 -21.80
N PRO A 289 16.06 -7.40 -23.07
CA PRO A 289 15.49 -8.29 -24.08
C PRO A 289 16.55 -9.24 -24.65
N GLY A 290 16.20 -10.53 -24.83
CA GLY A 290 16.90 -11.39 -25.80
C GLY A 290 17.41 -12.74 -25.32
N GLU A 291 17.48 -13.02 -24.02
CA GLU A 291 17.93 -14.33 -23.54
C GLU A 291 16.78 -15.35 -23.63
N ARG A 292 16.96 -16.40 -24.43
CA ARG A 292 15.98 -17.49 -24.59
C ARG A 292 16.64 -18.81 -24.19
N GLY A 293 16.37 -19.26 -22.96
CA GLY A 293 16.79 -20.56 -22.41
C GLY A 293 15.66 -21.58 -22.33
N PRO A 294 15.95 -22.85 -21.99
CA PRO A 294 14.93 -23.89 -21.74
C PRO A 294 14.24 -23.69 -20.38
N GLY A 295 13.23 -22.83 -20.32
CA GLY A 295 12.34 -22.67 -19.17
C GLY A 295 11.11 -23.59 -19.16
N ALA A 296 10.22 -23.38 -18.19
CA ALA A 296 9.13 -24.31 -17.86
C ALA A 296 8.23 -24.65 -19.07
N SER A 297 7.66 -25.86 -19.03
CA SER A 297 6.64 -26.26 -20.01
C SER A 297 5.39 -25.40 -19.86
N ARG A 298 4.60 -25.25 -20.94
CA ARG A 298 3.32 -24.51 -20.87
C ARG A 298 2.41 -25.05 -19.77
N ARG A 299 2.40 -26.38 -19.55
CA ARG A 299 1.64 -27.03 -18.48
C ARG A 299 2.05 -26.53 -17.10
N VAL A 300 3.36 -26.51 -16.80
CA VAL A 300 3.87 -26.03 -15.51
C VAL A 300 3.53 -24.55 -15.31
N ALA A 301 3.69 -23.71 -16.34
CA ALA A 301 3.32 -22.30 -16.26
C ALA A 301 1.81 -22.10 -16.00
N THR A 302 0.95 -22.84 -16.70
CA THR A 302 -0.51 -22.79 -16.47
C THR A 302 -0.87 -23.23 -15.06
N VAL A 303 -0.29 -24.33 -14.56
CA VAL A 303 -0.51 -24.81 -13.19
C VAL A 303 -0.05 -23.76 -12.17
N ALA A 304 1.11 -23.12 -12.37
CA ALA A 304 1.59 -22.06 -11.49
C ALA A 304 0.63 -20.86 -11.45
N VAL A 305 0.08 -20.45 -12.59
CA VAL A 305 -0.92 -19.37 -12.67
C VAL A 305 -2.22 -19.75 -11.95
N ILE A 306 -2.68 -21.00 -12.10
CA ILE A 306 -3.87 -21.50 -11.38
C ILE A 306 -3.63 -21.48 -9.88
N ILE A 307 -2.50 -22.02 -9.42
CA ILE A 307 -2.14 -22.03 -7.99
C ILE A 307 -2.05 -20.61 -7.45
N ALA A 308 -1.37 -19.70 -8.15
CA ALA A 308 -1.27 -18.30 -7.75
C ALA A 308 -2.64 -17.62 -7.67
N SER A 309 -3.53 -17.91 -8.62
CA SER A 309 -4.90 -17.36 -8.63
C SER A 309 -5.72 -17.88 -7.46
N LEU A 310 -5.66 -19.19 -7.18
CA LEU A 310 -6.33 -19.80 -6.02
C LEU A 310 -5.77 -19.27 -4.70
N PHE A 311 -4.45 -19.12 -4.60
CA PHE A 311 -3.79 -18.49 -3.47
C PHE A 311 -4.29 -17.06 -3.26
N ASN A 312 -4.33 -16.25 -4.32
CA ASN A 312 -4.83 -14.88 -4.26
C ASN A 312 -6.26 -14.83 -3.75
N VAL A 313 -7.16 -15.65 -4.28
CA VAL A 313 -8.57 -15.73 -3.82
C VAL A 313 -8.65 -16.12 -2.34
N ALA A 314 -7.88 -17.12 -1.90
CA ALA A 314 -7.87 -17.55 -0.51
C ALA A 314 -7.37 -16.43 0.44
N VAL A 315 -6.30 -15.73 0.05
CA VAL A 315 -5.77 -14.61 0.83
C VAL A 315 -6.74 -13.44 0.84
N TYR A 316 -7.42 -13.11 -0.27
CA TYR A 316 -8.45 -12.06 -0.28
C TYR A 316 -9.58 -12.32 0.71
N VAL A 317 -10.05 -13.57 0.78
CA VAL A 317 -11.04 -13.98 1.78
C VAL A 317 -10.49 -13.82 3.21
N GLY A 318 -9.19 -14.08 3.42
CA GLY A 318 -8.51 -13.82 4.69
C GLY A 318 -8.40 -12.33 5.03
N ILE A 319 -8.04 -11.48 4.06
CA ILE A 319 -7.92 -10.02 4.21
C ILE A 319 -9.27 -9.43 4.65
N ASP A 320 -10.35 -9.83 4.00
CA ASP A 320 -11.71 -9.35 4.31
C ASP A 320 -12.10 -9.66 5.77
N ARG A 321 -11.74 -10.86 6.25
CA ARG A 321 -12.06 -11.30 7.61
C ARG A 321 -11.13 -10.73 8.67
N VAL A 322 -9.84 -10.61 8.37
CA VAL A 322 -8.80 -10.33 9.38
C VAL A 322 -8.32 -8.89 9.27
N THR A 323 -7.89 -8.47 8.08
CA THR A 323 -7.19 -7.19 7.86
C THR A 323 -8.14 -5.99 7.71
N VAL A 324 -9.31 -6.14 7.09
CA VAL A 324 -10.29 -5.05 6.91
C VAL A 324 -11.02 -4.74 8.23
N GLN A 325 -10.97 -3.50 8.71
CA GLN A 325 -11.61 -3.09 9.98
C GLN A 325 -12.86 -2.25 9.79
N SER A 326 -12.98 -1.57 8.65
CA SER A 326 -14.17 -0.79 8.36
C SER A 326 -14.46 -0.75 6.87
N TYR A 327 -15.74 -0.74 6.57
CA TYR A 327 -16.30 -0.49 5.26
C TYR A 327 -16.74 0.97 5.16
N ILE A 328 -16.92 1.46 3.94
CA ILE A 328 -17.50 2.79 3.71
C ILE A 328 -18.87 2.84 4.41
N PRO A 329 -19.04 3.67 5.45
CA PRO A 329 -20.27 3.73 6.21
C PRO A 329 -21.30 4.61 5.51
N THR A 330 -22.58 4.24 5.64
CA THR A 330 -23.73 5.10 5.34
C THR A 330 -24.33 5.65 6.64
N LEU A 331 -25.18 6.66 6.54
CA LEU A 331 -25.93 7.15 7.71
C LEU A 331 -26.92 6.11 8.25
N ALA A 332 -27.38 5.17 7.41
CA ALA A 332 -28.25 4.07 7.82
C ALA A 332 -27.54 3.04 8.71
N ASP A 333 -26.21 2.93 8.59
CA ASP A 333 -25.42 1.97 9.35
C ASP A 333 -25.18 2.42 10.81
N ILE A 334 -25.46 3.68 11.14
CA ILE A 334 -25.15 4.27 12.45
C ILE A 334 -26.27 3.96 13.45
N GLU A 335 -25.98 3.18 14.50
CA GLU A 335 -26.96 2.88 15.53
C GLU A 335 -27.46 4.16 16.22
N GLY A 336 -28.79 4.34 16.25
CA GLY A 336 -29.48 5.47 16.86
C GLY A 336 -29.77 6.66 15.94
N VAL A 337 -29.50 6.55 14.63
CA VAL A 337 -30.02 7.48 13.62
C VAL A 337 -31.38 6.96 13.11
N PRO A 338 -32.50 7.68 13.30
CA PRO A 338 -33.81 7.22 12.86
C PRO A 338 -33.89 7.05 11.34
N GLY A 339 -34.52 5.98 10.84
CA GLY A 339 -34.65 5.75 9.38
C GLY A 339 -35.35 6.90 8.63
N ALA A 340 -36.36 7.52 9.25
CA ALA A 340 -37.03 8.70 8.70
C ALA A 340 -36.07 9.89 8.52
N LEU A 341 -35.06 10.00 9.37
CA LEU A 341 -34.04 11.03 9.30
C LEU A 341 -33.07 10.76 8.15
N VAL A 342 -32.64 9.50 8.00
CA VAL A 342 -31.80 9.03 6.90
C VAL A 342 -32.49 9.33 5.56
N GLU A 343 -33.78 9.01 5.41
CA GLU A 343 -34.51 9.28 4.17
C GLU A 343 -34.59 10.78 3.83
N ARG A 344 -34.74 11.64 4.84
CA ARG A 344 -34.77 13.11 4.64
C ARG A 344 -33.43 13.63 4.16
N LEU A 345 -32.34 13.17 4.77
CA LEU A 345 -30.98 13.55 4.39
C LEU A 345 -30.61 12.99 3.00
N ALA A 346 -31.02 11.77 2.69
CA ALA A 346 -30.80 11.14 1.39
C ALA A 346 -31.45 11.92 0.23
N ARG A 347 -32.66 12.48 0.44
CA ARG A 347 -33.30 13.37 -0.55
C ARG A 347 -32.52 14.64 -0.84
N LEU A 348 -31.61 15.03 0.05
CA LEU A 348 -30.68 16.15 -0.13
C LEU A 348 -29.30 15.72 -0.64
N GLY A 349 -29.15 14.44 -1.00
CA GLY A 349 -27.89 13.84 -1.45
C GLY A 349 -26.87 13.67 -0.33
N ILE A 350 -27.32 13.44 0.91
CA ILE A 350 -26.47 13.20 2.08
C ILE A 350 -26.73 11.78 2.59
N ASP A 351 -25.93 10.84 2.08
CA ASP A 351 -26.07 9.41 2.40
C ASP A 351 -24.94 8.89 3.28
N SER A 352 -23.84 9.64 3.38
CA SER A 352 -22.61 9.21 4.08
C SER A 352 -22.19 10.18 5.19
N PRO A 353 -21.46 9.70 6.21
CA PRO A 353 -20.87 10.57 7.23
C PRO A 353 -20.00 11.69 6.63
N PRO A 354 -19.08 11.43 5.67
CA PRO A 354 -18.31 12.50 5.03
C PRO A 354 -19.17 13.61 4.39
N ASP A 355 -20.27 13.26 3.73
CA ASP A 355 -21.16 14.26 3.10
C ASP A 355 -21.84 15.14 4.15
N LEU A 356 -22.33 14.53 5.24
CA LEU A 356 -22.94 15.24 6.35
C LEU A 356 -21.92 16.19 7.00
N LEU A 357 -20.72 15.71 7.31
CA LEU A 357 -19.67 16.50 7.95
C LEU A 357 -19.22 17.68 7.08
N ARG A 358 -19.15 17.49 5.77
CA ARG A 358 -18.83 18.57 4.82
C ARG A 358 -19.90 19.65 4.78
N ARG A 359 -21.18 19.29 4.81
CA ARG A 359 -22.31 20.24 4.81
C ARG A 359 -22.48 20.96 6.15
N THR A 360 -22.00 20.36 7.24
CA THR A 360 -22.17 20.84 8.62
C THR A 360 -20.86 21.31 9.26
N THR A 361 -19.88 21.71 8.45
CA THR A 361 -18.57 22.18 8.94
C THR A 361 -18.68 23.47 9.76
N THR A 362 -19.65 24.34 9.43
CA THR A 362 -19.90 25.59 10.16
C THR A 362 -21.25 25.56 10.87
N PRO A 363 -21.44 26.33 11.97
CA PRO A 363 -22.74 26.46 12.63
C PRO A 363 -23.86 26.90 11.68
N GLY A 364 -23.56 27.83 10.76
CA GLY A 364 -24.52 28.27 9.74
C GLY A 364 -24.88 27.18 8.73
N GLY A 365 -23.91 26.34 8.33
CA GLY A 365 -24.17 25.18 7.47
C GLY A 365 -25.07 24.14 8.15
N LEU A 366 -24.86 23.90 9.44
CA LEU A 366 -25.73 23.03 10.24
C LEU A 366 -27.16 23.57 10.33
N ALA A 367 -27.34 24.86 10.65
CA ALA A 367 -28.66 25.48 10.72
C ALA A 367 -29.39 25.44 9.35
N THR A 368 -28.66 25.73 8.27
CA THR A 368 -29.21 25.68 6.91
C THR A 368 -29.68 24.27 6.55
N LEU A 369 -28.86 23.25 6.83
CA LEU A 369 -29.22 21.87 6.55
C LEU A 369 -30.41 21.40 7.41
N ALA A 370 -30.44 21.76 8.70
CA ALA A 370 -31.54 21.46 9.59
C ALA A 370 -32.86 22.02 9.05
N GLN A 371 -32.85 23.27 8.59
CA GLN A 371 -34.01 23.90 7.95
C GLN A 371 -34.43 23.19 6.66
N GLN A 372 -33.48 22.90 5.75
CA GLN A 372 -33.76 22.24 4.46
C GLN A 372 -34.34 20.84 4.64
N ALA A 373 -33.85 20.09 5.62
CA ALA A 373 -34.30 18.74 5.90
C ALA A 373 -35.54 18.69 6.80
N GLY A 374 -35.97 19.82 7.38
CA GLY A 374 -37.06 19.89 8.34
C GLY A 374 -36.77 19.11 9.63
N ILE A 375 -35.54 19.21 10.13
CA ILE A 375 -35.03 18.51 11.32
C ILE A 375 -34.70 19.54 12.40
N ALA A 376 -34.94 19.22 13.67
CA ALA A 376 -34.46 20.06 14.76
C ALA A 376 -32.92 20.11 14.78
N GLU A 377 -32.33 21.30 14.96
CA GLU A 377 -30.85 21.44 14.99
C GLU A 377 -30.17 20.53 16.02
N GLY A 378 -30.82 20.28 17.17
CA GLY A 378 -30.30 19.37 18.20
C GLY A 378 -30.22 17.92 17.73
N GLU A 379 -31.20 17.46 16.96
CA GLU A 379 -31.22 16.11 16.38
C GLU A 379 -30.14 15.99 15.30
N LEU A 380 -30.02 16.98 14.41
CA LEU A 380 -28.96 17.00 13.40
C LEU A 380 -27.57 17.06 14.03
N ARG A 381 -27.40 17.80 15.14
CA ARG A 381 -26.15 17.85 15.89
C ARG A 381 -25.78 16.49 16.48
N ALA A 382 -26.74 15.74 17.01
CA ALA A 382 -26.50 14.40 17.53
C ALA A 382 -26.02 13.43 16.43
N VAL A 383 -26.65 13.47 15.25
CA VAL A 383 -26.22 12.67 14.09
C VAL A 383 -24.85 13.10 13.60
N ARG A 384 -24.57 14.41 13.55
CA ARG A 384 -23.24 14.92 13.21
C ARG A 384 -22.19 14.38 14.19
N SER A 385 -22.43 14.41 15.49
CA SER A 385 -21.48 13.87 16.49
C SER A 385 -21.25 12.36 16.32
N ALA A 386 -22.29 11.58 15.99
CA ALA A 386 -22.13 10.17 15.67
C ALA A 386 -21.30 9.97 14.40
N ALA A 387 -21.60 10.72 13.33
CA ALA A 387 -20.87 10.70 12.08
C ALA A 387 -19.39 11.08 12.25
N GLU A 388 -19.06 12.03 13.14
CA GLU A 388 -17.68 12.39 13.46
C GLU A 388 -16.91 11.22 14.07
N LEU A 389 -17.54 10.46 14.97
CA LEU A 389 -16.91 9.32 15.61
C LEU A 389 -16.76 8.13 14.64
N VAL A 390 -17.77 7.89 13.80
CA VAL A 390 -17.75 6.86 12.74
C VAL A 390 -16.63 7.10 11.72
N ASP A 391 -16.46 8.34 11.26
CA ASP A 391 -15.44 8.72 10.26
C ASP A 391 -14.03 8.84 10.88
N LEU A 392 -13.91 8.83 12.21
CA LEU A 392 -12.65 9.08 12.93
C LEU A 392 -11.58 8.03 12.62
N LYS A 393 -10.65 8.35 11.71
CA LYS A 393 -9.59 7.43 11.25
C LYS A 393 -10.15 6.06 10.84
N GLY A 394 -11.32 6.06 10.21
CA GLY A 394 -11.96 4.85 9.71
C GLY A 394 -12.38 3.87 10.82
N LEU A 395 -12.82 4.40 11.96
CA LEU A 395 -13.42 3.61 13.05
C LEU A 395 -14.58 2.74 12.55
N GLY A 396 -15.46 3.34 11.73
CA GLY A 396 -16.56 2.65 11.06
C GLY A 396 -17.79 2.44 11.94
N ALA A 397 -18.93 2.17 11.32
CA ALA A 397 -20.20 2.02 12.02
C ALA A 397 -20.21 0.88 13.07
N PRO A 398 -19.71 -0.35 12.78
CA PRO A 398 -19.77 -1.44 13.76
C PRO A 398 -19.04 -1.13 15.07
N HIS A 399 -17.85 -0.53 14.99
CA HIS A 399 -17.10 -0.14 16.18
C HIS A 399 -17.75 1.05 16.90
N TYR A 400 -18.40 1.96 16.18
CA TYR A 400 -19.17 3.04 16.80
C TYR A 400 -20.32 2.49 17.62
N ASP A 401 -21.07 1.53 17.09
CA ASP A 401 -22.20 0.91 17.78
C ASP A 401 -21.77 0.21 19.08
N GLU A 402 -20.62 -0.46 19.04
CA GLU A 402 -20.01 -1.08 20.23
C GLU A 402 -19.56 -0.03 21.26
N LEU A 403 -18.93 1.06 20.84
CA LEU A 403 -18.57 2.17 21.72
C LEU A 403 -19.80 2.83 22.35
N ARG A 404 -20.88 2.99 21.58
CA ARG A 404 -22.14 3.55 22.06
C ARG A 404 -22.71 2.73 23.21
N ARG A 405 -22.62 1.40 23.16
CA ARG A 405 -23.03 0.49 24.25
C ARG A 405 -22.16 0.62 25.51
N LEU A 406 -20.93 1.11 25.37
CA LEU A 406 -20.06 1.48 26.50
C LEU A 406 -20.30 2.90 27.02
N GLY A 407 -21.30 3.61 26.49
CA GLY A 407 -21.60 5.00 26.83
C GLY A 407 -20.67 6.02 26.16
N ILE A 408 -19.94 5.62 25.12
CA ILE A 408 -19.03 6.49 24.36
C ILE A 408 -19.69 6.82 23.03
N ALA A 409 -20.30 8.00 22.93
CA ALA A 409 -21.07 8.40 21.74
C ALA A 409 -20.45 9.58 20.97
N ARG A 410 -19.46 10.27 21.56
CA ARG A 410 -18.81 11.43 20.97
C ARG A 410 -17.29 11.29 20.96
N VAL A 411 -16.65 12.08 20.11
CA VAL A 411 -15.19 12.14 20.00
C VAL A 411 -14.56 12.54 21.33
N GLU A 412 -15.16 13.48 22.06
CA GLU A 412 -14.67 13.93 23.37
C GLU A 412 -14.70 12.80 24.40
N ASP A 413 -15.77 11.99 24.38
CA ASP A 413 -15.91 10.85 25.30
C ASP A 413 -14.82 9.81 25.04
N LEU A 414 -14.48 9.57 23.76
CA LEU A 414 -13.40 8.67 23.37
C LEU A 414 -12.02 9.24 23.72
N ALA A 415 -11.81 10.55 23.57
CA ALA A 415 -10.54 11.22 23.86
C ALA A 415 -10.10 11.07 25.33
N LEU A 416 -11.08 11.00 26.24
CA LEU A 416 -10.89 10.82 27.68
C LEU A 416 -10.56 9.38 28.11
N GLN A 417 -10.68 8.41 27.21
CA GLN A 417 -10.46 7.01 27.55
C GLN A 417 -8.97 6.68 27.64
N GLU A 418 -8.63 5.76 28.54
CA GLU A 418 -7.33 5.08 28.56
C GLU A 418 -7.39 3.81 27.69
N PRO A 419 -6.57 3.70 26.62
CA PRO A 419 -6.68 2.61 25.64
C PRO A 419 -6.64 1.20 26.25
N GLU A 420 -5.76 0.97 27.21
CA GLU A 420 -5.56 -0.31 27.90
C GLU A 420 -6.80 -0.74 28.68
N ALA A 421 -7.48 0.19 29.34
CA ALA A 421 -8.71 -0.09 30.08
C ALA A 421 -9.91 -0.23 29.12
N LEU A 422 -9.97 0.61 28.07
CA LEU A 422 -11.03 0.58 27.09
C LEU A 422 -11.05 -0.75 26.31
N VAL A 423 -9.91 -1.26 25.84
CA VAL A 423 -9.88 -2.50 25.05
C VAL A 423 -10.38 -3.72 25.84
N ILE A 424 -10.16 -3.76 27.16
CA ILE A 424 -10.66 -4.83 28.03
C ILE A 424 -12.19 -4.80 28.09
N ARG A 425 -12.77 -3.62 28.37
CA ARG A 425 -14.23 -3.44 28.42
C ARG A 425 -14.89 -3.68 27.06
N TRP A 426 -14.24 -3.22 26.00
CA TRP A 426 -14.74 -3.37 24.63
C TRP A 426 -14.78 -4.84 24.21
N ARG A 427 -13.73 -5.62 24.50
CA ARG A 427 -13.73 -7.08 24.24
C ARG A 427 -14.77 -7.84 25.06
N ALA A 428 -15.09 -7.37 26.27
CA ALA A 428 -16.10 -7.99 27.12
C ALA A 428 -17.52 -7.92 26.54
N LEU A 429 -17.78 -7.06 25.53
CA LEU A 429 -19.05 -7.03 24.80
C LEU A 429 -19.29 -8.30 23.97
N GLY A 430 -18.26 -9.10 23.68
CA GLY A 430 -18.40 -10.32 22.88
C GLY A 430 -18.69 -10.07 21.40
N ALA A 431 -18.27 -8.91 20.87
CA ALA A 431 -18.39 -8.60 19.46
C ALA A 431 -17.69 -9.65 18.56
N PRO A 432 -18.18 -9.93 17.34
CA PRO A 432 -17.55 -10.90 16.44
C PRO A 432 -16.09 -10.56 16.10
N LYS A 433 -15.76 -9.26 16.02
CA LYS A 433 -14.42 -8.77 15.65
C LYS A 433 -14.02 -7.60 16.56
N PRO A 434 -13.64 -7.88 17.82
CA PRO A 434 -13.29 -6.81 18.74
C PRO A 434 -11.93 -6.20 18.35
N PRO A 435 -11.72 -4.90 18.63
CA PRO A 435 -10.49 -4.24 18.24
C PRO A 435 -9.27 -4.74 19.04
N THR A 436 -8.11 -4.55 18.43
CA THR A 436 -6.80 -4.71 19.08
C THR A 436 -6.46 -3.46 19.88
N LEU A 437 -5.57 -3.59 20.87
CA LEU A 437 -5.09 -2.43 21.64
C LEU A 437 -4.49 -1.36 20.73
N SER A 438 -3.73 -1.77 19.71
CA SER A 438 -3.11 -0.83 18.77
C SER A 438 -4.15 -0.05 17.95
N GLN A 439 -5.26 -0.67 17.56
CA GLN A 439 -6.39 0.02 16.92
C GLN A 439 -7.06 1.02 17.86
N VAL A 440 -7.33 0.61 19.11
CA VAL A 440 -7.89 1.51 20.13
C VAL A 440 -6.98 2.72 20.35
N LYS A 441 -5.65 2.50 20.42
CA LYS A 441 -4.67 3.60 20.52
C LYS A 441 -4.73 4.57 19.35
N VAL A 442 -4.89 4.07 18.11
CA VAL A 442 -5.07 4.90 16.92
C VAL A 442 -6.29 5.80 17.07
N TRP A 443 -7.44 5.26 17.42
CA TRP A 443 -8.68 6.02 17.52
C TRP A 443 -8.71 6.99 18.71
N VAL A 444 -8.24 6.57 19.88
CA VAL A 444 -8.13 7.46 21.06
C VAL A 444 -7.20 8.64 20.77
N ARG A 445 -6.06 8.40 20.11
CA ARG A 445 -5.16 9.51 19.73
C ARG A 445 -5.80 10.44 18.70
N ALA A 446 -6.48 9.88 17.70
CA ALA A 446 -7.21 10.68 16.72
C ALA A 446 -8.28 11.54 17.40
N ALA A 447 -9.00 10.99 18.38
CA ALA A 447 -9.99 11.71 19.17
C ALA A 447 -9.35 12.87 19.95
N ARG A 448 -8.25 12.60 20.68
CA ARG A 448 -7.48 13.61 21.43
C ARG A 448 -7.00 14.75 20.52
N SER A 449 -6.51 14.43 19.32
CA SER A 449 -6.07 15.43 18.34
C SER A 449 -7.23 16.27 17.81
N ARG A 450 -8.39 15.65 17.58
CA ARG A 450 -9.59 16.33 17.07
C ARG A 450 -10.18 17.30 18.10
N THR A 451 -10.25 16.90 19.37
CA THR A 451 -10.72 17.76 20.47
C THR A 451 -9.82 18.97 20.66
N ARG A 452 -8.48 18.79 20.67
CA ARG A 452 -7.53 19.92 20.78
C ARG A 452 -7.67 20.94 19.65
N ALA A 453 -7.93 20.48 18.43
CA ALA A 453 -8.14 21.36 17.28
C ALA A 453 -9.45 22.16 17.39
N PHE A 454 -10.47 21.61 18.05
CA PHE A 454 -11.75 22.29 18.27
C PHE A 454 -11.67 23.34 19.39
N ASP A 455 -10.89 23.07 20.45
CA ASP A 455 -10.72 23.98 21.59
C ASP A 455 -9.75 25.15 21.32
N GLY A 456 -9.24 25.31 20.08
CA GLY A 456 -8.36 26.42 19.70
C GLY A 456 -6.96 26.39 20.34
N SER A 457 -6.56 25.28 20.95
CA SER A 457 -5.27 25.11 21.64
C SER A 457 -4.17 24.45 20.79
N GLY A 458 -4.45 24.21 19.50
CA GLY A 458 -3.47 23.69 18.54
C GLY A 458 -2.57 24.79 17.98
N VAL A 459 -1.33 24.86 18.47
CA VAL A 459 -0.21 25.50 17.75
C VAL A 459 -0.09 24.86 16.36
N GLN A 460 0.12 25.72 15.36
CA GLN A 460 0.27 25.41 13.93
C GLN A 460 1.27 24.29 13.63
#